data_AF-K3YY62-F1
#
_entry.id   AF-K3YY62-F1
#
_cell.length_a   1.000
_cell.length_b   1.000
_cell.length_c   1.000
_cell.angle_alpha   90.00
_cell.angle_beta   90.00
_cell.angle_gamma   90.00
#
_symmetry.space_group_name_H-M   'P 1'
#
loop_
_entity.id
_entity.type
_entity.pdbx_description
1 polymer ?
#
loop_
_entity_poly.entity_id
_entity_poly.type
_entity_poly.pdbx_seq_one_letter_code
_entity_poly.pdbx_strand_id
1 'polypeptide(L)'
;MNKLAVQFYINTTSPPIIKACTDMLKSGQRQMRYKLKKKYFYDMLANEVATKSPMDTMTNFKWKELKCTTNQRNHGEVRFHQRTGSRSYTAQAHVVREKHVEQEPTAMDIFKNFHCSKKGLIRVRVETQETTRKAQLEELNALKNTTKKLRSLISSLINFSPN
;
A
#
# COMPACT_ATOMS: atom_id res chain seq x y z
N MET A 1 -48.90 -3.99 20.98
CA MET A 1 -47.43 -4.02 20.76
C MET A 1 -46.87 -2.69 21.20
N ASN A 2 -46.21 -2.64 22.35
CA ASN A 2 -45.77 -1.38 22.95
C ASN A 2 -44.34 -1.08 22.46
N LYS A 3 -44.14 0.03 21.75
CA LYS A 3 -42.81 0.50 21.34
C LYS A 3 -42.05 0.97 22.58
N LEU A 4 -41.03 0.22 22.99
CA LEU A 4 -40.01 0.73 23.92
C LEU A 4 -39.20 1.81 23.18
N ALA A 5 -39.56 3.07 23.38
CA ALA A 5 -38.74 4.20 22.95
C ALA A 5 -37.57 4.33 23.93
N VAL A 6 -36.49 3.59 23.69
CA VAL A 6 -35.26 3.71 24.46
C VAL A 6 -34.54 4.98 24.00
N GLN A 7 -34.55 6.00 24.86
CA GLN A 7 -33.79 7.23 24.65
C GLN A 7 -32.35 6.96 25.10
N PHE A 8 -31.47 6.66 24.14
CA PHE A 8 -30.05 6.55 24.43
C PHE A 8 -29.48 7.94 24.75
N TYR A 9 -29.02 8.14 25.98
CA TYR A 9 -28.27 9.33 26.35
C TYR A 9 -26.89 9.27 25.67
N ILE A 10 -26.68 10.14 24.68
CA ILE A 10 -25.43 10.23 23.90
C ILE A 10 -24.69 11.49 24.39
N ASN A 11 -23.52 11.31 25.00
CA ASN A 11 -22.64 12.42 25.34
C ASN A 11 -21.96 12.96 24.07
N THR A 12 -22.52 14.01 23.49
CA THR A 12 -22.06 14.66 22.26
C THR A 12 -20.66 15.27 22.36
N THR A 13 -20.16 15.51 23.58
CA THR A 13 -18.81 16.03 23.83
C THR A 13 -17.77 14.91 23.92
N SER A 14 -18.18 13.65 24.05
CA SER A 14 -17.22 12.56 24.20
C SER A 14 -16.39 12.36 22.92
N PRO A 15 -15.05 12.25 23.02
CA PRO A 15 -14.18 12.01 21.87
C PRO A 15 -14.59 10.82 20.97
N PRO A 16 -15.02 9.64 21.49
CA PRO A 16 -15.42 8.54 20.63
C PRO A 16 -16.69 8.85 19.83
N ILE A 17 -17.67 9.56 20.41
CA ILE A 17 -18.90 9.94 19.71
C ILE A 17 -18.59 10.98 18.63
N ILE A 18 -17.78 11.99 18.94
CA ILE A 18 -17.35 13.00 17.95
C ILE A 18 -16.64 12.32 16.78
N LYS A 19 -15.73 11.37 17.05
CA LYS A 19 -15.01 10.62 16.02
C LYS A 19 -15.95 9.80 15.15
N ALA A 20 -16.85 9.02 15.75
CA ALA A 20 -17.83 8.21 15.04
C ALA A 20 -18.74 9.05 14.14
N CYS A 21 -19.28 10.17 14.67
CA CYS A 21 -20.09 11.11 13.91
C CYS A 21 -19.29 11.76 12.76
N THR A 22 -18.04 12.14 13.01
CA THR A 22 -17.15 12.69 11.98
C THR A 22 -16.91 11.69 10.86
N ASP A 23 -16.65 10.42 11.19
CA ASP A 23 -16.43 9.37 10.20
C ASP A 23 -17.71 9.08 9.39
N MET A 24 -18.87 9.08 10.03
CA MET A 24 -20.17 8.98 9.37
C MET A 24 -20.37 10.13 8.36
N LEU A 25 -20.13 11.38 8.75
CA LEU A 25 -20.26 12.55 7.87
C LEU A 25 -19.26 12.48 6.70
N LYS A 26 -18.00 12.09 6.95
CA LYS A 26 -16.99 11.87 5.91
C LYS A 26 -17.41 10.78 4.93
N SER A 27 -18.05 9.71 5.41
CA SER A 27 -18.56 8.65 4.54
C SER A 27 -19.66 9.16 3.61
N GLY A 28 -20.59 9.98 4.10
CA GLY A 28 -21.63 10.62 3.29
C GLY A 28 -21.05 11.55 2.24
N GLN A 29 -20.08 12.39 2.61
CA GLN A 29 -19.37 13.25 1.67
C GLN A 29 -18.65 12.45 0.58
N ARG A 30 -18.00 11.32 0.93
CA ARG A 30 -17.35 10.43 -0.03
C ARG A 30 -18.35 9.85 -1.04
N GLN A 31 -19.53 9.43 -0.58
CA GLN A 31 -20.58 8.89 -1.44
C GLN A 31 -21.14 9.95 -2.39
N MET A 32 -21.41 11.16 -1.88
CA MET A 32 -21.84 12.29 -2.70
C MET A 32 -20.81 12.63 -3.78
N ARG A 33 -19.54 12.68 -3.40
CA ARG A 33 -18.43 12.90 -4.33
C ARG A 33 -18.38 11.82 -5.42
N TYR A 34 -18.56 10.54 -5.06
CA TYR A 34 -18.59 9.45 -6.03
C TYR A 34 -19.76 9.59 -7.01
N LYS A 35 -20.97 9.91 -6.53
CA LYS A 35 -22.15 10.13 -7.38
C LYS A 35 -21.94 11.28 -8.36
N LEU A 36 -21.37 12.40 -7.90
CA LEU A 36 -21.03 13.54 -8.77
C LEU A 36 -19.99 13.14 -9.81
N LYS A 37 -18.91 12.45 -9.40
CA LYS A 37 -17.90 11.95 -10.33
C LYS A 37 -18.51 11.05 -11.40
N LYS A 38 -19.31 10.07 -10.99
CA LYS A 38 -20.00 9.13 -11.88
C LYS A 38 -20.89 9.84 -12.89
N LYS A 39 -21.72 10.78 -12.44
CA LYS A 39 -22.70 11.47 -13.29
C LYS A 39 -22.07 12.44 -14.30
N TYR A 40 -20.98 13.12 -13.93
CA TYR A 40 -20.47 14.25 -14.72
C TYR A 40 -19.08 14.04 -15.33
N PHE A 41 -18.37 12.95 -15.01
CA PHE A 41 -16.98 12.76 -15.44
C PHE A 41 -16.65 11.40 -16.07
N TYR A 42 -17.34 10.30 -15.76
CA TYR A 42 -16.93 8.97 -16.24
C TYR A 42 -17.20 8.75 -17.74
N ASP A 43 -18.31 9.27 -18.27
CA ASP A 43 -18.74 9.04 -19.66
C ASP A 43 -18.57 10.28 -20.57
N MET A 44 -17.88 11.32 -20.09
CA MET A 44 -17.73 12.59 -20.78
C MET A 44 -16.31 12.74 -21.35
N LEU A 45 -16.19 13.18 -22.59
CA LEU A 45 -14.88 13.55 -23.16
C LEU A 45 -14.30 14.74 -22.38
N ALA A 46 -12.97 14.78 -22.23
CA ALA A 46 -12.31 15.77 -21.39
C ALA A 46 -12.67 17.24 -21.73
N ASN A 47 -12.98 17.48 -23.00
CA ASN A 47 -13.35 18.78 -23.57
C ASN A 47 -14.81 19.16 -23.31
N GLU A 48 -15.67 18.21 -22.97
CA GLU A 48 -17.12 18.39 -22.73
C GLU A 48 -17.45 18.58 -21.25
N VAL A 49 -16.50 18.30 -20.36
CA VAL A 49 -16.73 18.45 -18.92
C VAL A 49 -16.94 19.92 -18.56
N ALA A 50 -18.11 20.22 -17.99
CA ALA A 50 -18.47 21.55 -17.53
C ALA A 50 -17.39 22.16 -16.62
N THR A 51 -16.94 23.37 -16.97
CA THR A 51 -15.94 24.12 -16.18
C THR A 51 -16.55 24.75 -14.92
N LYS A 52 -17.88 24.91 -14.91
CA LYS A 52 -18.66 25.44 -13.79
C LYS A 52 -19.31 24.31 -13.00
N SER A 53 -19.40 24.48 -11.69
CA SER A 53 -20.07 23.55 -10.79
C SER A 53 -21.57 23.49 -11.13
N PRO A 54 -22.16 22.30 -11.28
CA PRO A 54 -23.61 22.15 -11.38
C PRO A 54 -24.32 22.26 -10.01
N MET A 55 -23.56 22.43 -8.92
CA MET A 55 -24.07 22.56 -7.57
C MET A 55 -23.80 23.96 -7.05
N ASP A 56 -24.85 24.69 -6.67
CA ASP A 56 -24.74 26.05 -6.11
C ASP A 56 -23.93 26.10 -4.81
N THR A 57 -24.01 25.01 -4.02
CA THR A 57 -23.28 24.88 -2.75
C THR A 57 -21.77 24.67 -2.93
N MET A 58 -21.28 24.45 -4.16
CA MET A 58 -19.87 24.14 -4.40
C MET A 58 -19.20 25.12 -5.36
N THR A 59 -18.12 25.74 -4.90
CA THR A 59 -17.31 26.64 -5.72
C THR A 59 -16.69 25.90 -6.91
N ASN A 60 -16.56 26.61 -8.03
CA ASN A 60 -15.91 26.09 -9.25
C ASN A 60 -14.49 25.56 -9.01
N PHE A 61 -13.74 26.13 -8.05
CA PHE A 61 -12.43 25.62 -7.65
C PHE A 61 -12.52 24.18 -7.11
N LYS A 62 -13.40 23.95 -6.13
CA LYS A 62 -13.65 22.61 -5.55
C LYS A 62 -14.22 21.64 -6.58
N TRP A 63 -15.02 22.13 -7.53
CA TRP A 63 -15.53 21.35 -8.66
C TRP A 63 -14.40 20.83 -9.56
N LYS A 64 -13.45 21.68 -9.94
CA LYS A 64 -12.28 21.27 -10.73
C LYS A 64 -11.42 20.24 -10.00
N GLU A 65 -11.28 20.38 -8.68
CA GLU A 65 -10.54 19.43 -7.83
C GLU A 65 -11.18 18.03 -7.79
N LEU A 66 -12.47 17.89 -8.14
CA LEU A 66 -13.10 16.57 -8.26
C LEU A 66 -12.48 15.73 -9.39
N LYS A 67 -11.89 16.34 -10.42
CA LYS A 67 -11.03 15.62 -11.39
C LYS A 67 -9.72 15.24 -10.71
N CYS A 68 -9.72 14.07 -10.06
CA CYS A 68 -8.51 13.52 -9.46
C CYS A 68 -7.71 12.75 -10.51
N THR A 69 -7.11 13.50 -11.45
CA THR A 69 -6.24 12.96 -12.52
C THR A 69 -5.06 12.21 -11.91
N THR A 70 -4.52 12.69 -10.80
CA THR A 70 -3.43 12.02 -10.05
C THR A 70 -3.85 10.64 -9.58
N ASN A 71 -5.02 10.45 -8.95
CA ASN A 71 -5.42 9.13 -8.48
C ASN A 71 -5.77 8.18 -9.64
N GLN A 72 -6.31 8.70 -10.75
CA GLN A 72 -6.54 7.92 -11.97
C GLN A 72 -5.22 7.43 -12.57
N ARG A 73 -4.23 8.33 -12.66
CA ARG A 73 -2.88 8.01 -13.11
C ARG A 73 -2.22 6.98 -12.20
N ASN A 74 -2.25 7.20 -10.88
CA ASN A 74 -1.70 6.29 -9.90
C ASN A 74 -2.37 4.91 -9.98
N HIS A 75 -3.69 4.84 -10.24
CA HIS A 75 -4.40 3.58 -10.46
C HIS A 75 -3.88 2.85 -11.70
N GLY A 76 -3.56 3.57 -12.79
CA GLY A 76 -2.93 2.99 -13.97
C GLY A 76 -1.49 2.50 -13.74
N GLU A 77 -0.79 3.09 -12.76
CA GLU A 77 0.57 2.68 -12.38
C GLU A 77 0.60 1.48 -11.39
N VAL A 78 -0.55 1.00 -10.91
CA VAL A 78 -0.63 -0.17 -10.02
C VAL A 78 -0.22 -1.44 -10.77
N ARG A 79 0.96 -1.99 -10.42
CA ARG A 79 1.49 -3.24 -11.03
C ARG A 79 0.99 -4.52 -10.36
N PHE A 80 0.72 -4.48 -9.06
CA PHE A 80 0.36 -5.66 -8.27
C PHE A 80 -0.89 -5.40 -7.44
N HIS A 81 -2.01 -6.00 -7.83
CA HIS A 81 -3.25 -5.90 -7.06
C HIS A 81 -3.13 -6.61 -5.72
N GLN A 82 -3.69 -6.00 -4.68
CA GLN A 82 -3.79 -6.58 -3.34
C GLN A 82 -4.89 -7.65 -3.31
N ARG A 83 -4.64 -8.75 -2.58
CA ARG A 83 -5.52 -9.91 -2.39
C ARG A 83 -5.86 -10.16 -0.93
N THR A 84 -6.02 -9.12 -0.13
CA THR A 84 -6.41 -9.23 1.28
C THR A 84 -7.93 -9.42 1.47
N GLY A 85 -8.68 -9.60 0.39
CA GLY A 85 -10.14 -9.72 0.43
C GLY A 85 -10.77 -8.44 0.98
N SER A 86 -11.71 -8.58 1.91
CA SER A 86 -12.37 -7.46 2.60
C SER A 86 -11.51 -6.79 3.67
N ARG A 87 -10.35 -7.36 4.02
CA ARG A 87 -9.48 -6.83 5.07
C ARG A 87 -8.62 -5.70 4.54
N SER A 88 -8.47 -4.65 5.34
CA SER A 88 -7.48 -3.61 5.10
C SER A 88 -6.06 -4.18 5.17
N TYR A 89 -5.09 -3.47 4.58
CA TYR A 89 -3.68 -3.87 4.60
C TYR A 89 -3.18 -4.06 6.04
N THR A 90 -3.49 -3.12 6.93
CA THR A 90 -3.11 -3.17 8.35
C THR A 90 -3.71 -4.39 9.05
N ALA A 91 -5.01 -4.64 8.87
CA ALA A 91 -5.68 -5.78 9.50
C ALA A 91 -5.10 -7.12 9.02
N GLN A 92 -4.82 -7.27 7.72
CA GLN A 92 -4.18 -8.47 7.21
C GLN A 92 -2.76 -8.63 7.75
N ALA A 93 -2.00 -7.54 7.95
CA ALA A 93 -0.64 -7.61 8.46
C ALA A 93 -0.60 -8.17 9.88
N HIS A 94 -1.57 -7.79 10.73
CA HIS A 94 -1.73 -8.38 12.06
C HIS A 94 -1.98 -9.89 11.98
N VAL A 95 -2.88 -10.34 11.10
CA VAL A 95 -3.15 -11.78 10.90
C VAL A 95 -1.92 -12.54 10.42
N VAL A 96 -1.08 -11.94 9.58
CA VAL A 96 0.16 -12.57 9.13
C VAL A 96 1.17 -12.66 10.27
N ARG A 97 1.30 -11.62 11.10
CA ARG A 97 2.17 -11.62 12.28
C ARG A 97 1.75 -12.66 13.31
N GLU A 98 0.45 -12.81 13.58
CA GLU A 98 -0.06 -13.85 14.49
C GLU A 98 0.30 -15.28 14.05
N LYS A 99 0.44 -15.51 12.73
CA LYS A 99 0.85 -16.81 12.20
C LYS A 99 2.35 -17.08 12.31
N HIS A 100 3.16 -16.03 12.46
CA HIS A 100 4.61 -16.15 12.61
C HIS A 100 4.96 -15.91 14.08
N VAL A 101 4.68 -16.90 14.92
CA VAL A 101 4.81 -16.83 16.38
C VAL A 101 6.27 -16.65 16.83
N GLU A 102 7.23 -17.18 16.05
CA GLU A 102 8.65 -17.21 16.44
C GLU A 102 9.50 -16.09 15.83
N GLN A 103 9.09 -15.50 14.69
CA GLN A 103 9.88 -14.49 13.98
C GLN A 103 8.98 -13.47 13.28
N GLU A 104 9.30 -12.18 13.42
CA GLU A 104 8.53 -11.15 12.72
C GLU A 104 8.62 -11.37 11.19
N PRO A 105 7.47 -11.43 10.48
CA PRO A 105 7.45 -11.73 9.06
C PRO A 105 8.17 -10.61 8.29
N THR A 106 9.07 -11.01 7.38
CA THR A 106 9.81 -10.07 6.55
C THR A 106 8.84 -9.30 5.65
N ALA A 107 9.21 -8.09 5.23
CA ALA A 107 8.43 -7.32 4.24
C ALA A 107 8.09 -8.16 2.98
N MET A 108 8.98 -9.09 2.61
CA MET A 108 8.78 -10.02 1.50
C MET A 108 7.71 -11.10 1.80
N ASP A 109 7.65 -11.60 3.02
CA ASP A 109 6.65 -12.57 3.47
C ASP A 109 5.26 -11.94 3.48
N ILE A 110 5.19 -10.69 3.96
CA ILE A 110 3.99 -9.85 3.89
C ILE A 110 3.59 -9.64 2.42
N PHE A 111 4.53 -9.24 1.55
CA PHE A 111 4.23 -9.02 0.14
C PHE A 111 3.71 -10.28 -0.56
N LYS A 112 4.35 -11.43 -0.35
CA LYS A 112 3.89 -12.73 -0.90
C LYS A 112 2.48 -13.05 -0.41
N ASN A 113 2.21 -12.87 0.88
CA ASN A 113 0.89 -13.15 1.44
C ASN A 113 -0.20 -12.24 0.85
N PHE A 114 0.13 -10.97 0.57
CA PHE A 114 -0.85 -9.96 0.18
C PHE A 114 -1.10 -9.92 -1.33
N HIS A 115 -0.13 -10.33 -2.15
CA HIS A 115 -0.20 -10.15 -3.61
C HIS A 115 -0.14 -11.46 -4.39
N CYS A 116 0.46 -12.51 -3.82
CA CYS A 116 0.67 -13.78 -4.52
C CYS A 116 -0.45 -14.77 -4.21
N SER A 117 -1.03 -15.37 -5.26
CA SER A 117 -1.87 -16.57 -5.08
C SER A 117 -0.97 -17.78 -4.77
N LYS A 118 -1.52 -18.78 -4.06
CA LYS A 118 -0.83 -20.04 -3.72
C LYS A 118 -0.19 -20.72 -4.95
N LYS A 119 -0.77 -20.54 -6.14
CA LYS A 119 -0.27 -21.06 -7.43
C LYS A 119 -0.07 -19.97 -8.49
N GLY A 120 0.05 -18.71 -8.09
CA GLY A 120 0.10 -17.59 -9.03
C GLY A 120 1.47 -17.40 -9.66
N LEU A 121 1.50 -17.04 -10.95
CA LEU A 121 2.72 -16.69 -11.70
C LEU A 121 3.60 -15.64 -10.97
N ILE A 122 2.97 -14.70 -10.25
CA ILE A 122 3.66 -13.68 -9.45
C ILE A 122 4.49 -14.33 -8.34
N ARG A 123 3.99 -15.38 -7.68
CA ARG A 123 4.69 -16.11 -6.61
C ARG A 123 5.96 -16.74 -7.16
N VAL A 124 5.82 -17.46 -8.28
CA VAL A 124 6.91 -18.14 -8.95
C VAL A 124 8.00 -17.13 -9.33
N ARG A 125 7.62 -16.01 -9.97
CA ARG A 125 8.58 -14.97 -10.37
C ARG A 125 9.32 -14.36 -9.18
N VAL A 126 8.61 -14.12 -8.07
CA VAL A 126 9.19 -13.61 -6.83
C VAL A 126 10.20 -14.60 -6.24
N GLU A 127 9.82 -15.88 -6.16
CA GLU A 127 10.67 -16.95 -5.64
C GLU A 127 11.94 -17.12 -6.51
N THR A 128 11.80 -17.10 -7.85
CA THR A 128 12.94 -17.15 -8.77
C THR A 128 13.87 -15.95 -8.55
N GLN A 129 13.36 -14.72 -8.48
CA GLN A 129 14.18 -13.53 -8.26
C GLN A 129 14.90 -13.53 -6.91
N GLU A 130 14.30 -14.10 -5.86
CA GLU A 130 14.96 -14.29 -4.57
C GLU A 130 16.09 -15.30 -4.66
N THR A 131 15.87 -16.45 -5.32
CA THR A 131 16.93 -17.45 -5.50
C THR A 131 18.11 -16.89 -6.28
N THR A 132 17.86 -16.13 -7.36
CA THR A 132 18.92 -15.49 -8.15
C THR A 132 19.69 -14.47 -7.33
N ARG A 133 19.00 -13.62 -6.54
CA ARG A 133 19.68 -12.64 -5.67
C ARG A 133 20.51 -13.30 -4.57
N LYS A 134 20.05 -14.41 -4.00
CA LYS A 134 20.81 -15.19 -3.01
C LYS A 134 22.08 -15.77 -3.62
N ALA A 135 21.99 -16.39 -4.79
CA ALA A 135 23.16 -16.92 -5.50
C ALA A 135 24.19 -15.81 -5.82
N GLN A 136 23.73 -14.67 -6.33
CA GLN A 136 24.61 -13.52 -6.61
C GLN A 136 25.30 -12.99 -5.35
N LEU A 137 24.60 -12.96 -4.21
CA LEU A 137 25.18 -12.52 -2.93
C LEU A 137 26.27 -13.50 -2.46
N GLU A 138 26.07 -14.79 -2.65
CA GLU A 138 27.02 -15.84 -2.29
C GLU A 138 28.30 -15.76 -3.15
N GLU A 139 28.15 -15.57 -4.46
CA GLU A 139 29.27 -15.30 -5.37
C GLU A 139 30.05 -14.05 -4.98
N LEU A 140 29.36 -12.96 -4.66
CA LEU A 140 29.98 -11.70 -4.25
C LEU A 140 30.75 -11.86 -2.92
N ASN A 141 30.19 -12.63 -1.98
CA ASN A 141 30.87 -12.94 -0.72
C ASN A 141 32.11 -13.82 -0.93
N ALA A 142 32.05 -14.81 -1.82
CA ALA A 142 33.20 -15.61 -2.19
C ALA A 142 34.32 -14.73 -2.79
N LEU A 143 33.97 -13.80 -3.68
CA LEU A 143 34.92 -12.88 -4.30
C LEU A 143 35.53 -11.88 -3.30
N LYS A 144 34.75 -11.42 -2.31
CA LYS A 144 35.25 -10.63 -1.18
C LYS A 144 36.27 -11.41 -0.33
N ASN A 145 36.03 -12.70 -0.10
CA ASN A 145 36.95 -13.53 0.66
C ASN A 145 38.25 -13.79 -0.09
N THR A 146 38.20 -14.06 -1.40
CA THR A 146 39.41 -14.26 -2.22
C THR A 146 40.23 -12.97 -2.31
N THR A 147 39.60 -11.83 -2.51
CA THR A 147 40.30 -10.52 -2.52
C THR A 147 40.94 -10.20 -1.17
N LYS A 148 40.27 -10.50 -0.05
CA LYS A 148 40.88 -10.38 1.29
C LYS A 148 42.11 -11.26 1.44
N LYS A 149 42.06 -12.51 0.95
CA LYS A 149 43.18 -13.45 0.98
C LYS A 149 44.36 -12.96 0.13
N LEU A 150 44.09 -12.47 -1.09
CA LEU A 150 45.12 -11.88 -1.96
C LEU A 150 45.79 -10.67 -1.33
N ARG A 151 45.02 -9.75 -0.72
CA ARG A 151 45.58 -8.59 0.00
C ARG A 151 46.54 -9.02 1.12
N SER A 152 46.17 -10.04 1.89
CA SER A 152 47.03 -10.59 2.94
C SER A 152 48.35 -11.15 2.39
N LEU A 153 48.30 -11.88 1.28
CA LEU A 153 49.49 -12.44 0.64
C LEU A 153 50.42 -11.35 0.10
N ILE A 154 49.85 -10.32 -0.54
CA ILE A 154 50.61 -9.16 -1.03
C ILE A 154 51.29 -8.44 0.14
N SER A 155 50.59 -8.21 1.24
CA SER A 155 51.18 -7.59 2.44
C SER A 155 52.33 -8.43 3.02
N SER A 156 52.21 -9.77 3.04
CA SER A 156 53.32 -10.63 3.49
C SER A 156 54.53 -10.59 2.55
N LEU A 157 54.31 -10.50 1.22
CA LEU A 157 55.40 -10.44 0.24
C LEU A 157 56.15 -9.10 0.30
N ILE A 158 55.43 -7.99 0.47
CA ILE A 158 56.05 -6.66 0.62
C ILE A 158 56.93 -6.61 1.88
N ASN A 159 56.48 -7.24 2.97
CA ASN A 159 57.24 -7.30 4.23
C ASN A 159 58.41 -8.30 4.20
N PHE A 160 58.55 -9.10 3.14
CA PHE A 160 59.62 -10.11 2.97
C PHE A 160 60.79 -9.63 2.09
N SER A 161 60.75 -8.40 1.58
CA SER A 161 61.86 -7.85 0.78
C SER A 161 63.08 -7.62 1.68
N PRO A 162 64.21 -8.32 1.48
CA PRO A 162 65.43 -8.07 2.25
C PRO A 162 66.05 -6.76 1.78
N ASN A 163 66.50 -5.95 2.74
CA ASN A 163 67.41 -4.81 2.51
C ASN A 163 68.78 -5.29 2.02
#